data_AF-A0A9E2UXK2-F1
#
_entry.id   AF-A0A9E2UXK2-F1
#
_cell.length_a   1.000
_cell.length_b   1.000
_cell.length_c   1.000
_cell.angle_alpha   90.00
_cell.angle_beta   90.00
_cell.angle_gamma   90.00
#
_symmetry.space_group_name_H-M   'P 1'
#
loop_
_entity.id
_entity.type
_entity.pdbx_description
1 polymer ?
#
loop_
_entity_poly.entity_id
_entity_poly.type
_entity_poly.pdbx_seq_one_letter_code
_entity_poly.pdbx_strand_id
1 'polypeptide(L)'
;MPTQRDANIDILHPGIKMSISISKGGIAPHYRKLMVFIDGSNFLIQLSKELNINNFRAEKPANSVLKIGEKYISRSIQLCNRHPYEFVIIRRYWFSSFQGNDEYHLSLKKALRELNLEPVLFKRHD
;
A
#
# COMPACT_ATOMS: atom_id res chain seq x y z
N MET A 1 25.58 -5.45 -13.39
CA MET A 1 24.19 -4.97 -13.59
C MET A 1 23.32 -5.52 -12.47
N PRO A 2 22.52 -4.69 -11.76
CA PRO A 2 21.61 -5.21 -10.75
C PRO A 2 20.47 -5.96 -11.45
N THR A 3 20.33 -7.26 -11.19
CA THR A 3 19.20 -8.07 -11.65
C THR A 3 17.97 -7.72 -10.83
N GLN A 4 17.02 -7.02 -11.45
CA GLN A 4 15.67 -6.84 -10.94
C GLN A 4 14.98 -8.20 -11.03
N ARG A 5 14.54 -8.75 -9.88
CA ARG A 5 13.64 -9.91 -9.84
C ARG A 5 12.37 -9.41 -9.19
N ASP A 6 11.33 -9.24 -9.98
CA ASP A 6 10.00 -8.93 -9.49
C ASP A 6 9.43 -10.18 -8.85
N ALA A 7 9.16 -10.14 -7.54
CA ALA A 7 8.42 -11.18 -6.85
C ALA A 7 6.97 -10.71 -6.75
N ASN A 8 6.12 -11.16 -7.67
CA ASN A 8 4.67 -11.08 -7.46
C ASN A 8 4.33 -12.09 -6.36
N ILE A 9 4.06 -11.59 -5.15
CA ILE A 9 3.57 -12.44 -4.08
C ILE A 9 2.09 -12.12 -3.89
N ASP A 10 1.24 -13.03 -4.35
CA ASP A 10 -0.20 -13.01 -4.09
C ASP A 10 -0.44 -13.46 -2.64
N ILE A 11 -0.44 -12.52 -1.68
CA ILE A 11 -0.42 -12.86 -0.24
C ILE A 11 -1.80 -12.80 0.42
N LEU A 12 -2.84 -12.32 -0.23
CA LEU A 12 -4.13 -12.12 0.43
C LEU A 12 -5.30 -12.54 -0.44
N HIS A 13 -5.85 -13.74 -0.19
CA HIS A 13 -7.12 -14.19 -0.76
C HIS A 13 -7.10 -14.20 -2.32
N PRO A 14 -7.94 -14.97 -3.02
CA PRO A 14 -7.94 -14.95 -4.49
C PRO A 14 -8.30 -13.59 -5.12
N GLY A 15 -8.73 -12.59 -4.32
CA GLY A 15 -9.19 -11.27 -4.80
C GLY A 15 -8.25 -10.07 -4.60
N ILE A 16 -7.25 -10.10 -3.70
CA ILE A 16 -6.39 -8.95 -3.42
C ILE A 16 -4.97 -9.19 -3.97
N LYS A 17 -4.70 -8.62 -5.14
CA LYS A 17 -3.34 -8.59 -5.72
C LYS A 17 -2.55 -7.43 -5.11
N MET A 18 -1.52 -7.75 -4.33
CA MET A 18 -0.51 -6.80 -3.89
C MET A 18 0.79 -7.11 -4.65
N SER A 19 1.37 -6.10 -5.31
CA SER A 19 2.69 -6.26 -5.93
C SER A 19 3.77 -5.75 -4.97
N ILE A 20 4.78 -6.56 -4.71
CA ILE A 20 5.89 -6.20 -3.83
C ILE A 20 7.16 -6.20 -4.68
N SER A 21 7.77 -5.03 -4.87
CA SER A 21 9.02 -4.90 -5.62
C SER A 21 10.21 -4.81 -4.68
N ILE A 22 11.20 -5.68 -4.86
CA ILE A 22 12.41 -5.75 -4.03
C ILE A 22 13.61 -5.24 -4.85
N SER A 23 14.26 -4.16 -4.42
CA SER A 23 15.50 -3.67 -5.04
C SER A 23 16.73 -4.05 -4.21
N LYS A 24 17.75 -4.62 -4.87
CA LYS A 24 19.04 -4.92 -4.22
C LYS A 24 19.93 -3.68 -4.23
N GLY A 25 19.94 -2.94 -3.12
CA GLY A 25 21.00 -1.96 -2.83
C GLY A 25 22.31 -2.69 -2.49
N GLY A 26 23.45 -2.09 -2.87
CA GLY A 26 24.79 -2.69 -2.85
C GLY A 26 25.33 -3.15 -1.49
N ILE A 27 26.55 -3.72 -1.59
CA ILE A 27 27.33 -4.51 -0.63
C ILE A 27 27.48 -3.81 0.73
N ALA A 28 26.55 -4.04 1.66
CA ALA A 28 26.72 -3.82 3.09
C ALA A 28 26.01 -4.98 3.82
N PRO A 29 26.58 -5.52 4.90
CA PRO A 29 26.05 -6.74 5.47
C PRO A 29 24.81 -6.44 6.34
N HIS A 30 23.80 -7.29 6.15
CA HIS A 30 22.76 -7.71 7.11
C HIS A 30 21.29 -7.29 6.91
N TYR A 31 20.91 -6.35 6.04
CA TYR A 31 19.49 -6.11 5.76
C TYR A 31 19.21 -5.77 4.30
N ARG A 32 18.32 -6.52 3.63
CA ARG A 32 17.84 -6.12 2.30
C ARG A 32 16.83 -5.00 2.48
N LYS A 33 16.84 -4.00 1.62
CA LYS A 33 15.88 -2.89 1.68
C LYS A 33 14.62 -3.26 0.90
N LEU A 34 13.46 -2.94 1.45
CA LEU A 34 12.17 -3.18 0.82
C LEU A 34 11.41 -1.86 0.63
N MET A 35 10.92 -1.65 -0.58
CA MET A 35 9.93 -0.62 -0.90
C MET A 35 8.61 -1.32 -1.19
N VAL A 36 7.54 -0.84 -0.57
CA VAL A 36 6.21 -1.41 -0.75
C VAL A 36 5.41 -0.46 -1.62
N PHE A 37 4.78 -0.96 -2.68
CA PHE A 37 3.95 -0.19 -3.59
C PHE A 37 2.53 -0.73 -3.51
N ILE A 38 1.59 0.12 -3.11
CA ILE A 38 0.21 -0.28 -2.85
C ILE A 38 -0.68 0.44 -3.86
N ASP A 39 -1.36 -0.33 -4.71
CA ASP A 39 -2.51 0.18 -5.46
C ASP A 39 -3.68 0.34 -4.48
N GLY A 40 -3.74 1.52 -3.88
CA GLY A 40 -4.68 1.88 -2.84
C GLY A 40 -6.13 1.89 -3.32
N SER A 41 -6.37 2.34 -4.56
CA SER A 41 -7.72 2.35 -5.13
C SER A 41 -8.25 0.92 -5.29
N ASN A 42 -7.48 0.02 -5.93
CA ASN A 42 -7.90 -1.37 -6.08
C ASN A 42 -7.97 -2.10 -4.74
N PHE A 43 -6.99 -1.88 -3.85
CA PHE A 43 -7.00 -2.47 -2.51
C PHE A 43 -8.28 -2.12 -1.74
N LEU A 44 -8.68 -0.84 -1.74
CA LEU A 44 -9.89 -0.39 -1.05
C LEU A 44 -11.17 -0.98 -1.67
N ILE A 45 -11.24 -1.09 -2.99
CA ILE A 45 -12.38 -1.73 -3.70
C ILE A 45 -12.50 -3.20 -3.32
N GLN A 46 -11.38 -3.93 -3.22
CA GLN A 46 -11.43 -5.33 -2.83
C GLN A 46 -11.77 -5.48 -1.34
N LEU A 47 -11.19 -4.64 -0.48
CA LEU A 47 -11.52 -4.61 0.93
C LEU A 47 -13.01 -4.34 1.17
N SER A 48 -13.63 -3.43 0.40
CA SER A 48 -15.06 -3.16 0.55
C SER A 48 -15.92 -4.36 0.15
N LYS A 49 -15.51 -5.13 -0.87
CA LYS A 49 -16.19 -6.37 -1.27
C LYS A 49 -16.10 -7.44 -0.18
N GLU A 50 -14.90 -7.66 0.36
CA GLU A 50 -14.68 -8.63 1.46
C GLU A 50 -15.46 -8.26 2.73
N LEU A 51 -15.65 -6.96 2.99
CA LEU A 51 -16.43 -6.46 4.13
C LEU A 51 -17.93 -6.30 3.82
N ASN A 52 -18.40 -6.68 2.64
CA ASN A 52 -19.79 -6.48 2.17
C ASN A 52 -20.30 -5.04 2.32
N ILE A 53 -19.43 -4.05 2.08
CA ILE A 53 -19.77 -2.63 2.11
C ILE A 53 -20.31 -2.23 0.73
N ASN A 54 -21.62 -2.01 0.66
CA ASN A 54 -22.29 -1.49 -0.53
C ASN A 54 -22.01 0.02 -0.71
N ASN A 55 -22.04 0.50 -1.96
CA ASN A 55 -21.85 1.91 -2.31
C ASN A 55 -20.52 2.53 -1.83
N PHE A 56 -19.46 1.71 -1.75
CA PHE A 56 -18.13 2.16 -1.37
C PHE A 56 -17.47 3.02 -2.46
N ARG A 57 -16.81 4.11 -2.06
CA ARG A 57 -16.09 5.04 -2.94
C ARG A 57 -14.61 5.07 -2.58
N ALA A 58 -13.79 4.42 -3.39
CA ALA A 58 -12.34 4.32 -3.17
C ALA A 58 -11.61 5.65 -3.35
N GLU A 59 -12.19 6.56 -4.13
CA GLU A 59 -11.69 7.91 -4.38
C GLU A 59 -12.02 8.92 -3.28
N LYS A 60 -12.91 8.53 -2.34
CA LYS A 60 -13.24 9.34 -1.17
C LYS A 60 -13.33 8.47 0.10
N PRO A 61 -12.25 7.77 0.48
CA PRO A 61 -12.31 6.81 1.57
C PRO A 61 -12.46 7.52 2.92
N ALA A 62 -13.22 6.91 3.82
CA ALA A 62 -13.25 7.33 5.21
C ALA A 62 -11.93 6.97 5.92
N ASN A 63 -11.49 7.80 6.86
CA ASN A 63 -10.25 7.58 7.63
C ASN A 63 -10.24 6.23 8.37
N SER A 64 -11.40 5.76 8.83
CA SER A 64 -11.53 4.44 9.45
C SER A 64 -11.15 3.31 8.49
N VAL A 65 -11.53 3.42 7.21
CA VAL A 65 -11.22 2.42 6.18
C VAL A 65 -9.71 2.43 5.89
N LEU A 66 -9.08 3.61 5.82
CA LEU A 66 -7.62 3.70 5.67
C LEU A 66 -6.88 3.02 6.84
N LYS A 67 -7.34 3.25 8.08
CA LYS A 67 -6.78 2.60 9.29
C LYS A 67 -6.93 1.08 9.26
N ILE A 68 -8.08 0.57 8.83
CA ILE A 68 -8.30 -0.87 8.67
C ILE A 68 -7.37 -1.41 7.58
N GLY A 69 -7.29 -0.73 6.45
CA GLY A 69 -6.43 -1.10 5.33
C GLY A 69 -4.95 -1.20 5.72
N GLU A 70 -4.46 -0.22 6.47
CA GLU A 70 -3.10 -0.19 7.01
C GLU A 70 -2.78 -1.46 7.82
N LYS A 71 -3.71 -1.91 8.69
CA LYS A 71 -3.53 -3.13 9.49
C LYS A 71 -3.35 -4.36 8.61
N TYR A 72 -4.14 -4.49 7.53
CA TYR A 72 -4.00 -5.60 6.57
C TYR A 72 -2.66 -5.55 5.83
N ILE A 73 -2.24 -4.38 5.39
CA ILE A 73 -0.96 -4.18 4.71
C ILE A 73 0.19 -4.53 5.65
N SER A 74 0.20 -3.99 6.87
CA SER A 74 1.22 -4.26 7.87
C SER A 74 1.29 -5.74 8.22
N ARG A 75 0.14 -6.40 8.41
CA ARG A 75 0.10 -7.84 8.65
C ARG A 75 0.66 -8.63 7.46
N SER A 76 0.34 -8.23 6.24
CA SER A 76 0.83 -8.89 5.03
C SER A 76 2.34 -8.77 4.90
N ILE A 77 2.89 -7.57 5.11
CA ILE A 77 4.33 -7.35 5.08
C ILE A 77 5.03 -8.18 6.17
N GLN A 78 4.48 -8.25 7.38
CA GLN A 78 5.00 -9.12 8.45
C GLN A 78 5.00 -10.60 8.03
N LEU A 79 3.94 -11.07 7.35
CA LEU A 79 3.85 -12.45 6.85
C LEU A 79 4.81 -12.73 5.68
N CYS A 80 5.22 -11.70 4.92
CA CYS A 80 6.32 -11.82 3.95
C CYS A 80 7.66 -11.98 4.66
N ASN A 81 7.85 -11.23 5.75
CA ASN A 81 9.11 -11.11 6.47
C ASN A 81 9.22 -12.16 7.60
N ARG A 82 8.84 -13.42 7.32
CA ARG A 82 8.84 -14.53 8.31
C ARG A 82 10.23 -14.82 8.88
N HIS A 83 11.30 -14.39 8.22
CA HIS A 83 12.63 -14.34 8.80
C HIS A 83 12.93 -12.92 9.30
N PRO A 84 13.18 -12.72 10.61
CA PRO A 84 13.37 -11.40 11.24
C PRO A 84 14.58 -10.60 10.73
N TYR A 85 15.34 -11.13 9.76
CA TYR A 85 16.57 -10.54 9.24
C TYR A 85 16.54 -10.28 7.74
N GLU A 86 15.43 -10.52 7.03
CA GLU A 86 15.49 -10.50 5.57
C GLU A 86 15.28 -9.12 4.98
N PHE A 87 14.30 -8.33 5.47
CA PHE A 87 14.00 -7.02 4.89
C PHE A 87 13.75 -5.89 5.92
N VAL A 88 14.38 -4.74 5.68
CA VAL A 88 14.05 -3.45 6.30
C VAL A 88 13.17 -2.65 5.35
N ILE A 89 11.95 -2.35 5.77
CA ILE A 89 11.04 -1.50 5.01
C ILE A 89 11.56 -0.07 5.07
N ILE A 90 11.92 0.49 3.92
CA ILE A 90 12.43 1.87 3.83
C ILE A 90 11.34 2.87 3.44
N ARG A 91 10.35 2.44 2.65
CA ARG A 91 9.22 3.26 2.18
C ARG A 91 8.00 2.39 1.87
N ARG A 92 6.80 2.94 2.11
CA ARG A 92 5.51 2.38 1.68
C ARG A 92 4.81 3.45 0.86
N TYR A 93 4.61 3.24 -0.43
CA TYR A 93 3.92 4.15 -1.32
C TYR A 93 2.47 3.72 -1.50
N TRP A 94 1.56 4.67 -1.42
CA TRP A 94 0.13 4.48 -1.63
C TRP A 94 -0.30 5.22 -2.89
N PHE A 95 -0.70 4.49 -3.91
CA PHE A 95 -1.18 5.02 -5.18
C PHE A 95 -2.69 4.96 -5.20
N SER A 96 -3.37 6.10 -5.30
CA SER A 96 -4.82 6.09 -5.43
C SER A 96 -5.35 7.31 -6.14
N SER A 97 -6.46 7.13 -6.86
CA SER A 97 -7.27 8.26 -7.31
C SER A 97 -7.97 8.93 -6.13
N PHE A 98 -8.21 10.23 -6.23
CA PHE A 98 -9.04 10.96 -5.28
C PHE A 98 -10.04 11.87 -6.00
N GLN A 99 -11.16 12.17 -5.33
CA GLN A 99 -12.16 13.11 -5.79
C GLN A 99 -12.51 14.13 -4.70
N GLY A 100 -12.31 15.42 -5.00
CA GLY A 100 -12.58 16.50 -4.07
C GLY A 100 -11.80 17.77 -4.41
N ASN A 101 -11.89 18.74 -3.52
CA ASN A 101 -11.13 19.98 -3.58
C ASN A 101 -9.69 19.79 -3.03
N ASP A 102 -8.90 20.86 -3.07
CA ASP A 102 -7.51 20.82 -2.61
C ASP A 102 -7.39 20.62 -1.09
N GLU A 103 -8.38 21.10 -0.33
CA GLU A 103 -8.48 20.84 1.11
C GLU A 103 -8.62 19.34 1.39
N TYR A 104 -9.51 18.66 0.65
CA TYR A 104 -9.66 17.21 0.76
C TYR A 104 -8.37 16.49 0.38
N HIS A 105 -7.72 16.89 -0.72
CA HIS A 105 -6.42 16.35 -1.13
C HIS A 105 -5.37 16.46 -0.02
N LEU A 106 -5.24 17.63 0.62
CA LEU A 106 -4.32 17.85 1.73
C LEU A 106 -4.66 16.99 2.95
N SER A 107 -5.95 16.88 3.28
CA SER A 107 -6.43 16.05 4.39
C SER A 107 -6.13 14.56 4.18
N LEU A 108 -6.31 14.06 2.95
CA LEU A 108 -6.03 12.68 2.59
C LEU A 108 -4.53 12.38 2.61
N LYS A 109 -3.69 13.30 2.12
CA LYS A 109 -2.22 13.17 2.24
C LYS A 109 -1.78 13.10 3.69
N LYS A 110 -2.37 13.93 4.56
CA LYS A 110 -2.08 13.93 5.99
C LYS A 110 -2.46 12.59 6.62
N ALA A 111 -3.68 12.13 6.38
CA ALA A 111 -4.19 10.86 6.91
C ALA A 111 -3.33 9.65 6.49
N LEU A 112 -2.89 9.60 5.23
CA LEU A 112 -2.00 8.52 4.75
C LEU A 112 -0.61 8.59 5.40
N ARG A 113 -0.05 9.79 5.58
CA ARG A 113 1.26 9.95 6.23
C ARG A 113 1.23 9.59 7.72
N GLU A 114 0.14 9.89 8.43
CA GLU A 114 -0.09 9.42 9.80
C GLU A 114 -0.09 7.88 9.91
N LEU A 115 -0.33 7.18 8.80
CA LEU A 115 -0.30 5.72 8.68
C LEU A 115 1.03 5.19 8.12
N ASN A 116 2.07 6.03 8.03
CA ASN A 116 3.36 5.70 7.41
C ASN A 116 3.25 5.25 5.94
N LEU A 117 2.29 5.80 5.20
CA LEU A 117 2.09 5.61 3.77
C LEU A 117 2.40 6.91 3.03
N GLU A 118 3.37 6.89 2.11
CA GLU A 118 3.68 8.04 1.25
C GLU A 118 2.64 8.14 0.12
N PRO A 119 1.83 9.22 0.10
CA PRO A 119 0.72 9.34 -0.84
C PRO A 119 1.16 9.76 -2.23
N VAL A 120 0.78 8.98 -3.24
CA VAL A 120 0.82 9.32 -4.67
C VAL A 120 -0.63 9.38 -5.15
N LEU A 121 -1.18 10.59 -5.17
CA LEU A 121 -2.61 10.82 -5.40
C LEU A 121 -2.86 11.38 -6.79
N PHE A 122 -3.80 10.77 -7.52
CA PHE A 122 -4.21 11.20 -8.86
C PHE A 122 -5.59 11.85 -8.78
N LYS A 123 -5.70 13.12 -9.18
CA LYS A 123 -6.99 13.80 -9.21
C LYS A 123 -7.84 13.17 -10.31
N ARG A 124 -9.00 12.64 -9.94
CA ARG A 124 -9.97 12.17 -10.91
C ARG A 124 -10.78 13.36 -11.39
N HIS A 125 -10.74 13.62 -12.68
CA HIS A 125 -11.65 14.53 -13.34
C HIS A 125 -12.92 13.72 -13.61
N ASP A 126 -14.01 14.10 -12.96
CA ASP A 126 -15.34 13.66 -13.41
C ASP A 126 -15.79 14.54 -14.58
#